data_AF-A0A7C1WRP8-F1
#
_entry.id   AF-A0A7C1WRP8-F1
#
_cell.length_a   1.000
_cell.length_b   1.000
_cell.length_c   1.000
_cell.angle_alpha   90.00
_cell.angle_beta   90.00
_cell.angle_gamma   90.00
#
_symmetry.space_group_name_H-M   'P 1'
#
loop_
_entity.id
_entity.type
_entity.pdbx_description
1 polymer ?
#
loop_
_entity_poly.entity_id
_entity_poly.type
_entity_poly.pdbx_seq_one_letter_code
_entity_poly.pdbx_strand_id
1 'polypeptide(L)'
;MLFALLRRHDRIVYSSTVHGYEGAGRGFSVRFLRRLRQLKSAEVVEYEMGEPVRYAEGDPVEEWAFDTLLLDAEPAPISDEDLRCVKAGEVEYWIPNLEEFFLKDEKSLREFFGIYIMAHYRNNPNDLGMMMDAPHHRPRALKLKTGKIVVSIELAEEGPLDEELAKQCSKGAWIMGNIIPDRIIKHYKLIDFGSFKGLRIVRIATHPDLWGMGLGSRALKEVEKEAAAEGYDWVGAGFGVTLELLNFWLKNGYLPVHLSPERNPVSGEYSSLVVKPLNERAEKYVKVVALEFKRRLLSSLAEPYHDLSPKVTRALLKSTPGYPAQPALTVFQVGRLVSYAWGDMTLENCMDCMVELAKAYFMGNQGFLSEEQELLLITKVLQAKSWRVACTELDMPPPKAMELLRSAAKAMCAQLLGVTNEEEGARYLFLSLETAKK
;
A
#
# COMPACT_ATOMS: atom_id res chain seq x y z
N MET A 1 -10.28 -13.74 -1.83
CA MET A 1 -10.37 -15.20 -1.56
C MET A 1 -11.79 -15.66 -1.27
N LEU A 2 -12.44 -15.19 -0.19
CA LEU A 2 -13.78 -15.66 0.23
C LEU A 2 -14.86 -15.62 -0.89
N PHE A 3 -15.00 -14.49 -1.61
CA PHE A 3 -15.93 -14.42 -2.75
C PHE A 3 -15.57 -15.36 -3.91
N ALA A 4 -14.31 -15.75 -4.06
CA ALA A 4 -13.93 -16.72 -5.08
C ALA A 4 -14.39 -18.14 -4.68
N LEU A 5 -14.42 -18.45 -3.38
CA LEU A 5 -15.00 -19.70 -2.86
C LEU A 5 -16.51 -19.71 -3.06
N LEU A 6 -17.20 -18.61 -2.78
CA LEU A 6 -18.64 -18.47 -3.05
C LEU A 6 -18.99 -18.72 -4.52
N ARG A 7 -18.17 -18.26 -5.46
CA ARG A 7 -18.39 -18.48 -6.90
C ARG A 7 -18.15 -19.92 -7.37
N ARG A 8 -17.52 -20.75 -6.55
CA ARG A 8 -17.16 -22.14 -6.90
C ARG A 8 -18.09 -23.18 -6.29
N HIS A 9 -18.93 -22.80 -5.33
CA HIS A 9 -19.74 -23.72 -4.55
C HIS A 9 -21.16 -23.17 -4.37
N ASP A 10 -22.17 -24.03 -4.49
CA ASP A 10 -23.58 -23.64 -4.36
C ASP A 10 -24.01 -23.39 -2.90
N ARG A 11 -23.29 -23.99 -1.94
CA ARG A 11 -23.50 -23.83 -0.50
C ARG A 11 -22.16 -23.72 0.21
N ILE A 12 -22.04 -22.75 1.10
CA ILE A 12 -20.80 -22.51 1.85
C ILE A 12 -21.15 -22.02 3.25
N VAL A 13 -20.43 -22.53 4.25
CA VAL A 13 -20.51 -22.05 5.62
C VAL A 13 -19.23 -21.29 5.92
N TYR A 14 -19.38 -20.06 6.40
CA TYR A 14 -18.28 -19.27 6.94
C TYR A 14 -18.39 -19.25 8.46
N SER A 15 -17.27 -19.45 9.15
CA SER A 15 -17.18 -19.30 10.60
C SER A 15 -16.10 -18.27 10.92
N SER A 16 -16.38 -17.40 11.88
CA SER A 16 -15.48 -16.34 12.33
C SER A 16 -15.77 -15.99 13.78
N THR A 17 -14.75 -15.48 14.47
CA THR A 17 -14.87 -14.92 15.83
C THR A 17 -15.08 -13.41 15.71
N VAL A 18 -16.04 -12.84 16.42
CA VAL A 18 -16.31 -11.38 16.40
C VAL A 18 -15.54 -10.67 17.52
N HIS A 19 -15.72 -11.10 18.77
CA HIS A 19 -15.08 -10.51 19.94
C HIS A 19 -13.94 -11.39 20.49
N GLY A 20 -12.94 -10.76 21.14
CA GLY A 20 -11.83 -11.46 21.82
C GLY A 20 -10.44 -11.26 21.21
N TYR A 21 -9.45 -12.01 21.71
CA TYR A 21 -8.01 -11.81 21.48
C TYR A 21 -7.51 -11.98 20.02
N GLU A 22 -8.35 -12.52 19.14
CA GLU A 22 -8.14 -12.60 17.69
C GLU A 22 -9.45 -12.33 16.93
N GLY A 23 -10.35 -11.53 17.53
CA GLY A 23 -11.61 -11.15 16.90
C GLY A 23 -11.38 -10.65 15.48
N ALA A 24 -12.11 -11.23 14.53
CA ALA A 24 -12.08 -10.80 13.14
C ALA A 24 -12.72 -9.41 13.08
N GLY A 25 -11.87 -8.38 13.04
CA GLY A 25 -12.30 -7.00 12.89
C GLY A 25 -12.89 -6.71 11.50
N ARG A 26 -12.40 -5.64 10.87
CA ARG A 26 -12.89 -5.04 9.61
C ARG A 26 -13.21 -6.01 8.47
N GLY A 27 -12.41 -7.05 8.33
CA GLY A 27 -12.37 -7.89 7.13
C GLY A 27 -13.62 -8.74 6.94
N PHE A 28 -14.02 -9.44 8.01
CA PHE A 28 -15.15 -10.37 7.97
C PHE A 28 -16.48 -9.65 8.25
N SER A 29 -16.62 -9.06 9.43
CA SER A 29 -17.91 -8.55 9.92
C SER A 29 -18.38 -7.29 9.18
N VAL A 30 -17.46 -6.36 8.86
CA VAL A 30 -17.83 -5.06 8.27
C VAL A 30 -17.81 -5.09 6.74
N ARG A 31 -16.74 -5.58 6.12
CA ARG A 31 -16.60 -5.55 4.65
C ARG A 31 -17.22 -6.76 3.96
N PHE A 32 -16.92 -7.97 4.43
CA PHE A 32 -17.37 -9.21 3.80
C PHE A 32 -18.86 -9.45 4.02
N LEU A 33 -19.35 -9.46 5.27
CA LEU A 33 -20.77 -9.67 5.55
C LEU A 33 -21.63 -8.58 4.91
N ARG A 34 -21.26 -7.29 5.01
CA ARG A 34 -22.02 -6.21 4.35
C ARG A 34 -22.16 -6.43 2.85
N ARG A 35 -21.07 -6.83 2.18
CA ARG A 35 -21.11 -7.10 0.74
C ARG A 35 -21.87 -8.40 0.43
N LEU A 36 -21.78 -9.41 1.30
CA LEU A 36 -22.53 -10.66 1.18
C LEU A 36 -24.05 -10.41 1.30
N ARG A 37 -24.49 -9.61 2.28
CA ARG A 37 -25.89 -9.16 2.45
C ARG A 37 -26.44 -8.40 1.24
N GLN A 38 -25.57 -7.70 0.51
CA GLN A 38 -25.95 -6.95 -0.69
C GLN A 38 -26.01 -7.82 -1.96
N LEU A 39 -25.54 -9.06 -1.92
CA LEU A 39 -25.60 -9.96 -3.08
C LEU A 39 -27.00 -10.56 -3.21
N LYS A 40 -27.76 -10.10 -4.22
CA LYS A 40 -29.06 -10.68 -4.57
C LYS A 40 -28.98 -12.14 -5.04
N SER A 41 -27.79 -12.61 -5.41
CA SER A 41 -27.55 -13.94 -5.96
C SER A 41 -27.31 -15.02 -4.92
N ALA A 42 -27.29 -14.67 -3.63
CA ALA A 42 -27.04 -15.61 -2.54
C ALA A 42 -28.05 -15.37 -1.41
N GLU A 43 -28.63 -16.45 -0.91
CA GLU A 43 -29.36 -16.42 0.35
C GLU A 43 -28.35 -16.42 1.49
N VAL A 44 -28.48 -15.47 2.42
CA VAL A 44 -27.55 -15.30 3.54
C VAL A 44 -28.31 -15.54 4.82
N VAL A 45 -27.92 -16.59 5.55
CA VAL A 45 -28.44 -16.90 6.88
C VAL A 45 -27.31 -16.70 7.88
N GLU A 46 -27.56 -15.90 8.91
CA GLU A 46 -26.58 -15.53 9.93
C GLU A 46 -26.97 -16.16 11.27
N TYR A 47 -25.99 -16.77 11.93
CA TYR A 47 -26.13 -17.35 13.25
C TYR A 47 -25.00 -16.81 14.14
N GLU A 48 -25.37 -16.37 15.33
CA GLU A 48 -24.44 -15.91 16.35
C GLU A 48 -24.47 -16.88 17.53
N MET A 49 -23.29 -17.22 18.04
CA MET A 49 -23.13 -18.11 19.19
C MET A 49 -22.65 -17.29 20.38
N GLY A 50 -23.52 -17.07 21.36
CA GLY A 50 -23.19 -16.33 22.58
C GLY A 50 -22.85 -17.22 23.78
N GLU A 51 -23.40 -18.43 23.84
CA GLU A 51 -23.26 -19.31 25.02
C GLU A 51 -21.85 -19.94 25.09
N PRO A 52 -21.06 -19.66 26.15
CA PRO A 52 -19.75 -20.28 26.33
C PRO A 52 -19.87 -21.75 26.71
N VAL A 53 -18.97 -22.59 26.19
CA VAL A 53 -18.95 -24.03 26.51
C VAL A 53 -17.94 -24.41 27.59
N ARG A 54 -17.06 -23.49 28.01
CA ARG A 54 -15.95 -23.75 28.95
C ARG A 54 -16.20 -23.19 30.34
N TYR A 55 -17.05 -22.19 30.46
CA TYR A 55 -17.40 -21.48 31.68
C TYR A 55 -18.87 -21.09 31.63
N ALA A 56 -19.42 -20.63 32.74
CA ALA A 56 -20.81 -20.23 32.83
C ALA A 56 -21.05 -18.91 32.08
N GLU A 57 -22.27 -18.71 31.60
CA GLU A 57 -22.72 -17.40 31.12
C GLU A 57 -22.63 -16.36 32.25
N GLY A 58 -22.07 -15.19 31.96
CA GLY A 58 -21.82 -14.14 32.96
C GLY A 58 -20.66 -14.46 33.92
N ASP A 59 -19.61 -15.14 33.45
CA ASP A 59 -18.40 -15.35 34.26
C ASP A 59 -17.74 -14.00 34.59
N PRO A 60 -17.63 -13.60 35.86
CA PRO A 60 -17.10 -12.31 36.24
C PRO A 60 -15.62 -12.13 35.87
N VAL A 61 -14.87 -13.23 35.69
CA VAL A 61 -13.47 -13.18 35.22
C VAL A 61 -13.42 -12.87 33.73
N GLU A 62 -14.36 -13.39 32.94
CA GLU A 62 -14.48 -13.05 31.53
C GLU A 62 -14.88 -11.58 31.38
N GLU A 63 -15.93 -11.13 32.08
CA GLU A 63 -16.37 -9.74 32.05
C GLU A 63 -15.22 -8.78 32.41
N TRP A 64 -14.51 -9.08 33.50
CA TRP A 64 -13.33 -8.31 33.90
C TRP A 64 -12.25 -8.28 32.81
N ALA A 65 -11.94 -9.43 32.19
CA ALA A 65 -10.90 -9.52 31.17
C ALA A 65 -11.28 -8.75 29.90
N PHE A 66 -12.54 -8.83 29.48
CA PHE A 66 -13.05 -8.12 28.30
C PHE A 66 -13.04 -6.61 28.52
N ASP A 67 -13.50 -6.16 29.68
CA ASP A 67 -13.51 -4.76 30.06
C ASP A 67 -12.08 -4.20 30.16
N THR A 68 -11.21 -4.87 30.93
CA THR A 68 -9.82 -4.44 31.15
C THR A 68 -9.00 -4.37 29.86
N LEU A 69 -9.21 -5.31 28.94
CA LEU A 69 -8.45 -5.40 27.69
C LEU A 69 -9.20 -4.78 26.49
N LEU A 70 -10.35 -4.13 26.73
CA LEU A 70 -11.18 -3.49 25.72
C LEU A 70 -11.56 -4.41 24.56
N LEU A 71 -11.77 -5.71 24.82
CA LEU A 71 -12.01 -6.74 23.79
C LEU A 71 -13.40 -6.61 23.13
N ASP A 72 -14.31 -5.92 23.80
CA ASP A 72 -15.66 -5.58 23.38
C ASP A 72 -15.81 -4.09 23.01
N ALA A 73 -14.70 -3.35 22.89
CA ALA A 73 -14.77 -1.94 22.55
C ALA A 73 -15.31 -1.73 21.13
N GLU A 74 -16.32 -0.86 21.02
CA GLU A 74 -16.96 -0.49 19.77
C GLU A 74 -16.84 1.02 19.55
N PRO A 75 -16.76 1.46 18.29
CA PRO A 75 -16.76 2.88 17.98
C PRO A 75 -18.13 3.50 18.27
N ALA A 76 -18.15 4.80 18.57
CA ALA A 76 -19.39 5.50 18.91
C ALA A 76 -20.43 5.43 17.78
N PRO A 77 -21.72 5.15 18.08
CA PRO A 77 -22.76 5.18 17.06
C PRO A 77 -22.90 6.59 16.48
N ILE A 78 -23.01 6.67 15.16
CA ILE A 78 -23.09 7.95 14.43
C ILE A 78 -24.54 8.40 14.28
N SER A 79 -24.85 9.61 14.75
CA SER A 79 -26.17 10.25 14.62
C SER A 79 -26.24 11.17 13.39
N ASP A 80 -27.46 11.63 13.06
CA ASP A 80 -27.66 12.62 12.01
C ASP A 80 -26.97 13.96 12.30
N GLU A 81 -26.86 14.34 13.58
CA GLU A 81 -26.12 15.53 14.00
C GLU A 81 -24.62 15.38 13.73
N ASP A 82 -24.04 14.23 14.06
CA ASP A 82 -22.64 13.91 13.78
C ASP A 82 -22.34 13.98 12.28
N LEU A 83 -23.23 13.46 11.43
CA LEU A 83 -23.10 13.56 9.98
C LEU A 83 -23.13 15.00 9.48
N ARG A 84 -23.90 15.89 10.12
CA ARG A 84 -23.90 17.33 9.79
C ARG A 84 -22.58 17.96 10.19
N CYS A 85 -22.06 17.68 11.39
CA CYS A 85 -20.75 18.17 11.82
C CYS A 85 -19.63 17.73 10.87
N VAL A 86 -19.60 16.45 10.45
CA VAL A 86 -18.61 15.95 9.49
C VAL A 86 -18.71 16.69 8.15
N LYS A 87 -19.92 16.87 7.62
CA LYS A 87 -20.14 17.60 6.35
C LYS A 87 -19.75 19.08 6.43
N ALA A 88 -19.97 19.70 7.58
CA ALA A 88 -19.55 21.07 7.85
C ALA A 88 -18.05 21.21 8.15
N GLY A 89 -17.31 20.09 8.25
CA GLY A 89 -15.88 20.09 8.60
C GLY A 89 -15.62 20.45 10.06
N GLU A 90 -16.62 20.30 10.93
CA GLU A 90 -16.55 20.60 12.35
C GLU A 90 -15.89 19.46 13.13
N VAL A 91 -14.61 19.26 12.84
CA VAL A 91 -13.74 18.27 13.49
C VAL A 91 -12.52 18.95 14.07
N GLU A 92 -12.16 18.54 15.28
CA GLU A 92 -11.02 19.03 16.03
C GLU A 92 -9.93 17.95 16.13
N TYR A 93 -8.67 18.37 16.00
CA TYR A 93 -7.52 17.51 16.27
C TYR A 93 -7.25 17.46 17.76
N TRP A 94 -7.27 16.26 18.34
CA TRP A 94 -7.16 16.06 19.77
C TRP A 94 -5.88 15.32 20.13
N ILE A 95 -5.11 15.95 21.02
CA ILE A 95 -3.94 15.39 21.68
C ILE A 95 -4.36 15.03 23.11
N PRO A 96 -4.54 13.75 23.44
CA PRO A 96 -4.91 13.33 24.79
C PRO A 96 -3.79 13.59 25.80
N ASN A 97 -4.16 13.97 27.02
CA ASN A 97 -3.30 13.75 28.19
C ASN A 97 -3.31 12.25 28.49
N LEU A 98 -2.13 11.60 28.47
CA LEU A 98 -2.06 10.13 28.52
C LEU A 98 -2.59 9.55 29.84
N GLU A 99 -2.27 10.17 30.96
CA GLU A 99 -2.72 9.68 32.28
C GLU A 99 -4.25 9.77 32.39
N GLU A 100 -4.83 10.90 31.99
CA GLU A 100 -6.28 11.05 31.99
C GLU A 100 -6.94 10.11 30.97
N PHE A 101 -6.39 10.01 29.76
CA PHE A 101 -6.95 9.19 28.68
C PHE A 101 -6.97 7.70 29.02
N PHE A 102 -5.89 7.17 29.59
CA PHE A 102 -5.80 5.75 29.90
C PHE A 102 -6.42 5.38 31.26
N LEU A 103 -6.40 6.27 32.26
CA LEU A 103 -6.80 5.93 33.63
C LEU A 103 -8.15 6.50 34.05
N LYS A 104 -8.73 7.46 33.30
CA LYS A 104 -9.94 8.20 33.74
C LYS A 104 -11.01 8.34 32.65
N ASP A 105 -10.62 8.55 31.39
CA ASP A 105 -11.56 8.77 30.28
C ASP A 105 -11.86 7.46 29.51
N GLU A 106 -12.51 6.54 30.22
CA GLU A 106 -12.86 5.21 29.69
C GLU A 106 -13.73 5.31 28.42
N LYS A 107 -14.63 6.30 28.38
CA LYS A 107 -15.49 6.53 27.22
C LYS A 107 -14.66 6.83 25.97
N SER A 108 -13.77 7.85 26.01
CA SER A 108 -12.92 8.15 24.86
C SER A 108 -12.01 6.98 24.52
N LEU A 109 -11.49 6.26 25.52
CA LEU A 109 -10.60 5.12 25.30
C LEU A 109 -11.32 3.99 24.54
N ARG A 110 -12.54 3.63 24.95
CA ARG A 110 -13.38 2.64 24.27
C ARG A 110 -13.74 3.08 22.85
N GLU A 111 -14.13 4.33 22.64
CA GLU A 111 -14.41 4.87 21.29
C GLU A 111 -13.16 4.81 20.40
N PHE A 112 -12.01 5.22 20.93
CA PHE A 112 -10.73 5.26 20.21
C PHE A 112 -10.29 3.85 19.79
N PHE A 113 -10.30 2.91 20.72
CA PHE A 113 -9.84 1.53 20.49
C PHE A 113 -10.86 0.73 19.68
N GLY A 114 -12.16 0.98 19.86
CA GLY A 114 -13.21 0.37 19.04
C GLY A 114 -13.07 0.69 17.55
N ILE A 115 -12.64 1.92 17.21
CA ILE A 115 -12.29 2.26 15.82
C ILE A 115 -11.13 1.41 15.30
N TYR A 116 -10.11 1.12 16.11
CA TYR A 116 -9.02 0.22 15.72
C TYR A 116 -9.50 -1.20 15.52
N ILE A 117 -10.30 -1.70 16.46
CA ILE A 117 -10.82 -3.06 16.39
C ILE A 117 -11.56 -3.27 15.07
N MET A 118 -12.44 -2.32 14.73
CA MET A 118 -13.23 -2.36 13.51
C MET A 118 -12.46 -2.02 12.22
N ALA A 119 -11.26 -1.45 12.31
CA ALA A 119 -10.49 -1.02 11.14
C ALA A 119 -9.34 -1.97 10.73
N HIS A 120 -9.03 -2.98 11.54
CA HIS A 120 -7.91 -3.90 11.31
C HIS A 120 -8.33 -5.35 11.06
N TYR A 121 -7.47 -6.08 10.34
CA TYR A 121 -7.70 -7.48 9.98
C TYR A 121 -7.45 -8.43 11.15
N ARG A 122 -6.63 -8.01 12.13
CA ARG A 122 -6.37 -8.69 13.39
C ARG A 122 -5.93 -7.64 14.40
N ASN A 123 -6.51 -7.68 15.59
CA ASN A 123 -6.09 -6.86 16.72
C ASN A 123 -5.40 -7.78 17.72
N ASN A 124 -4.34 -7.29 18.35
CA ASN A 124 -3.72 -7.98 19.47
C ASN A 124 -3.92 -7.09 20.70
N PRO A 125 -4.40 -7.61 21.84
CA PRO A 125 -4.50 -6.82 23.07
C PRO A 125 -3.15 -6.19 23.49
N ASN A 126 -2.02 -6.76 23.06
CA ASN A 126 -0.70 -6.16 23.24
C ASN A 126 -0.57 -4.77 22.58
N ASP A 127 -1.39 -4.43 21.59
CA ASP A 127 -1.39 -3.11 20.95
C ASP A 127 -1.74 -2.01 21.99
N LEU A 128 -2.71 -2.27 22.87
CA LEU A 128 -3.07 -1.36 23.96
C LEU A 128 -1.94 -1.23 24.97
N GLY A 129 -1.37 -2.38 25.39
CA GLY A 129 -0.24 -2.41 26.32
C GLY A 129 0.97 -1.65 25.79
N MET A 130 1.30 -1.80 24.50
CA MET A 130 2.39 -1.06 23.86
C MET A 130 2.14 0.45 23.86
N MET A 131 0.91 0.89 23.62
CA MET A 131 0.56 2.31 23.63
C MET A 131 0.61 2.94 25.04
N MET A 132 0.37 2.13 26.08
CA MET A 132 0.46 2.56 27.48
C MET A 132 1.90 2.53 28.02
N ASP A 133 2.71 1.56 27.61
CA ASP A 133 4.05 1.30 28.16
C ASP A 133 5.16 2.03 27.39
N ALA A 134 5.05 2.11 26.06
CA ALA A 134 6.12 2.63 25.22
C ALA A 134 6.08 4.17 25.15
N PRO A 135 7.07 4.89 25.72
CA PRO A 135 7.04 6.36 25.81
C PRO A 135 7.15 7.07 24.46
N HIS A 136 7.58 6.34 23.42
CA HIS A 136 7.70 6.84 22.05
C HIS A 136 6.41 6.64 21.24
N HIS A 137 5.38 6.01 21.81
CA HIS A 137 4.05 5.90 21.20
C HIS A 137 3.15 7.06 21.64
N ARG A 138 2.40 7.61 20.69
CA ARG A 138 1.59 8.81 20.88
C ARG A 138 0.21 8.64 20.23
N PRO A 139 -0.87 8.47 21.01
CA PRO A 139 -2.23 8.49 20.49
C PRO A 139 -2.66 9.90 20.07
N ARG A 140 -3.40 10.01 18.96
CA ARG A 140 -4.00 11.24 18.44
C ARG A 140 -5.36 10.91 17.86
N ALA A 141 -6.31 11.83 17.93
CA ALA A 141 -7.64 11.58 17.38
C ALA A 141 -8.22 12.79 16.65
N LEU A 142 -9.24 12.55 15.81
CA LEU A 142 -10.19 13.59 15.44
C LEU A 142 -11.46 13.42 16.27
N LYS A 143 -11.89 14.51 16.92
CA LYS A 143 -13.15 14.59 17.66
C LYS A 143 -14.15 15.47 16.92
N LEU A 144 -15.42 15.08 16.94
CA LEU A 144 -16.52 15.96 16.55
C LEU A 144 -16.82 16.96 17.65
N LYS A 145 -17.53 18.05 17.32
CA LYS A 145 -18.08 18.97 18.35
C LYS A 145 -18.97 18.27 19.38
N THR A 146 -19.58 17.14 19.01
CA THR A 146 -20.36 16.28 19.91
C THR A 146 -19.49 15.51 20.91
N GLY A 147 -18.16 15.61 20.81
CA GLY A 147 -17.18 14.95 21.67
C GLY A 147 -16.77 13.56 21.20
N LYS A 148 -17.48 12.97 20.23
CA LYS A 148 -17.21 11.61 19.72
C LYS A 148 -15.93 11.55 18.92
N ILE A 149 -15.16 10.48 19.13
CA ILE A 149 -13.98 10.20 18.32
C ILE A 149 -14.41 9.58 16.98
N VAL A 150 -13.86 10.10 15.87
CA VAL A 150 -14.17 9.64 14.51
C VAL A 150 -12.95 9.19 13.71
N VAL A 151 -11.75 9.54 14.16
CA VAL A 151 -10.49 9.00 13.64
C VAL A 151 -9.55 8.74 14.80
N SER A 152 -8.97 7.56 14.84
CA SER A 152 -7.92 7.18 15.80
C SER A 152 -6.59 7.06 15.06
N ILE A 153 -5.51 7.57 15.65
CA ILE A 153 -4.16 7.56 15.08
C ILE A 153 -3.16 7.19 16.17
N GLU A 154 -2.28 6.26 15.86
CA GLU A 154 -1.17 5.84 16.72
C GLU A 154 0.10 6.21 15.99
N LEU A 155 0.91 7.06 16.63
CA LEU A 155 2.21 7.48 16.13
C LEU A 155 3.31 6.81 16.96
N ALA A 156 4.44 6.53 16.33
CA ALA A 156 5.67 6.12 16.98
C ALA A 156 6.82 7.03 16.53
N GLU A 157 7.59 7.56 17.47
CA GLU A 157 8.83 8.28 17.16
C GLU A 157 9.92 7.31 16.69
N GLU A 158 10.58 7.65 15.59
CA GLU A 158 11.74 6.92 15.08
C GLU A 158 12.93 7.88 14.90
N GLY A 159 14.12 7.38 15.21
CA GLY A 159 15.36 8.14 15.19
C GLY A 159 15.45 9.24 16.25
N PRO A 160 16.55 10.01 16.25
CA PRO A 160 17.75 9.76 15.46
C PRO A 160 18.51 8.52 15.96
N LEU A 161 19.21 7.87 15.03
CA LEU A 161 20.17 6.80 15.30
C LEU A 161 21.56 7.41 15.33
N ASP A 162 22.38 7.03 16.32
CA ASP A 162 23.79 7.39 16.31
C ASP A 162 24.54 6.72 15.15
N GLU A 163 25.73 7.25 14.82
CA GLU A 163 26.51 6.80 13.67
C GLU A 163 26.91 5.32 13.76
N GLU A 164 27.18 4.82 14.97
CA GLU A 164 27.60 3.44 15.18
C GLU A 164 26.42 2.48 14.98
N LEU A 165 25.25 2.79 15.55
CA LEU A 165 24.00 2.07 15.32
C LEU A 165 23.62 2.11 13.83
N ALA A 166 23.75 3.24 13.16
CA ALA A 166 23.50 3.33 11.71
C ALA A 166 24.44 2.42 10.90
N LYS A 167 25.73 2.35 11.25
CA LYS A 167 26.69 1.40 10.65
C LYS A 167 26.34 -0.05 10.94
N GLN A 168 25.93 -0.38 12.16
CA GLN A 168 25.50 -1.73 12.53
C GLN A 168 24.21 -2.15 11.79
N CYS A 169 23.24 -1.24 11.69
CA CYS A 169 22.04 -1.44 10.88
C CYS A 169 22.38 -1.74 9.42
N SER A 170 23.32 -0.99 8.84
CA SER A 170 23.81 -1.21 7.47
C SER A 170 24.40 -2.61 7.24
N LYS A 171 25.04 -3.17 8.29
CA LYS A 171 25.57 -4.54 8.33
C LYS A 171 24.51 -5.63 8.57
N GLY A 172 23.27 -5.24 8.87
CA GLY A 172 22.15 -6.17 9.05
C GLY A 172 21.60 -6.26 10.48
N ALA A 173 22.17 -5.53 11.45
CA ALA A 173 21.65 -5.53 12.82
C ALA A 173 20.20 -5.04 12.85
N TRP A 174 19.36 -5.65 13.68
CA TRP A 174 17.98 -5.22 13.86
C TRP A 174 17.89 -4.15 14.96
N ILE A 175 17.41 -2.97 14.60
CA ILE A 175 17.18 -1.89 15.57
C ILE A 175 15.68 -1.86 15.92
N MET A 176 15.36 -2.20 17.16
CA MET A 176 13.96 -2.18 17.62
C MET A 176 13.39 -0.75 17.56
N GLY A 177 12.09 -0.66 17.25
CA GLY A 177 11.35 0.60 17.18
C GLY A 177 11.58 1.46 15.93
N ASN A 178 12.63 1.21 15.13
CA ASN A 178 13.07 2.10 14.05
C ASN A 178 12.88 1.51 12.65
N ILE A 179 11.64 1.26 12.24
CA ILE A 179 11.34 0.49 11.02
C ILE A 179 11.78 1.21 9.74
N ILE A 180 11.46 2.51 9.61
CA ILE A 180 11.74 3.26 8.39
C ILE A 180 13.25 3.54 8.23
N PRO A 181 13.96 4.08 9.25
CA PRO A 181 15.41 4.22 9.19
C PRO A 181 16.10 2.88 8.92
N ASP A 182 15.69 1.80 9.61
CA ASP A 182 16.28 0.47 9.43
C ASP A 182 16.20 -0.01 7.98
N ARG A 183 15.00 0.08 7.38
CA ARG A 183 14.79 -0.36 6.00
C ARG A 183 15.50 0.52 4.99
N ILE A 184 15.54 1.83 5.20
CA ILE A 184 16.26 2.73 4.28
C ILE A 184 17.76 2.45 4.33
N ILE A 185 18.35 2.37 5.54
CA ILE A 185 19.78 2.12 5.72
C ILE A 185 20.17 0.75 5.16
N LYS A 186 19.41 -0.32 5.47
CA LYS A 186 19.75 -1.68 5.00
C LYS A 186 19.70 -1.81 3.49
N HIS A 187 18.68 -1.24 2.84
CA HIS A 187 18.46 -1.45 1.41
C HIS A 187 19.21 -0.47 0.52
N TYR A 188 19.46 0.76 0.99
CA TYR A 188 20.07 1.82 0.17
C TYR A 188 21.44 2.26 0.69
N LYS A 189 21.88 1.72 1.83
CA LYS A 189 23.19 1.99 2.46
C LYS A 189 23.43 3.48 2.78
N LEU A 190 22.34 4.25 2.89
CA LEU A 190 22.36 5.66 3.28
C LEU A 190 22.41 5.80 4.80
N ILE A 191 23.57 5.59 5.40
CA ILE A 191 23.77 5.66 6.86
C ILE A 191 23.35 7.03 7.45
N ASP A 192 23.56 8.11 6.70
CA ASP A 192 23.24 9.47 7.14
C ASP A 192 21.73 9.70 7.33
N PHE A 193 20.89 8.85 6.73
CA PHE A 193 19.45 8.87 6.97
C PHE A 193 19.11 8.56 8.44
N GLY A 194 19.98 7.82 9.15
CA GLY A 194 19.83 7.57 10.58
C GLY A 194 19.80 8.83 11.43
N SER A 195 20.40 9.93 10.96
CA SER A 195 20.40 11.20 11.70
C SER A 195 19.06 11.94 11.70
N PHE A 196 18.08 11.51 10.89
CA PHE A 196 16.76 12.13 10.84
C PHE A 196 15.86 11.64 11.97
N LYS A 197 15.03 12.54 12.50
CA LYS A 197 13.95 12.24 13.43
C LYS A 197 12.62 12.17 12.67
N GLY A 198 11.83 11.12 12.84
CA GLY A 198 10.54 11.00 12.16
C GLY A 198 9.41 10.51 13.05
N LEU A 199 8.20 10.68 12.54
CA LEU A 199 7.00 10.10 13.11
C LEU A 199 6.45 9.03 12.16
N ARG A 200 6.44 7.79 12.61
CA ARG A 200 5.75 6.71 11.91
C ARG A 200 4.32 6.63 12.40
N ILE A 201 3.37 6.72 11.48
CA ILE A 201 1.99 6.33 11.71
C ILE A 201 1.96 4.81 11.77
N VAL A 202 1.87 4.28 12.99
CA VAL A 202 1.70 2.86 13.27
C VAL A 202 0.33 2.43 12.78
N ARG A 203 -0.69 3.24 13.09
CA ARG A 203 -2.08 2.96 12.79
C ARG A 203 -2.85 4.24 12.52
N ILE A 204 -3.70 4.22 11.50
CA ILE A 204 -4.70 5.26 11.26
C ILE A 204 -6.00 4.59 10.82
N ALA A 205 -7.07 4.94 11.51
CA ALA A 205 -8.38 4.34 11.29
C ALA A 205 -9.47 5.39 11.39
N THR A 206 -10.35 5.43 10.41
CA THR A 206 -11.55 6.27 10.41
C THR A 206 -12.76 5.42 10.74
N HIS A 207 -13.71 5.99 11.47
CA HIS A 207 -15.01 5.38 11.75
C HIS A 207 -15.63 4.76 10.48
N PRO A 208 -16.11 3.50 10.52
CA PRO A 208 -16.63 2.79 9.34
C PRO A 208 -17.73 3.53 8.58
N ASP A 209 -18.67 4.14 9.31
CA ASP A 209 -19.79 4.89 8.72
C ASP A 209 -19.40 6.24 8.11
N LEU A 210 -18.17 6.71 8.35
CA LEU A 210 -17.67 8.00 7.88
C LEU A 210 -16.55 7.84 6.83
N TRP A 211 -16.39 6.63 6.28
CA TRP A 211 -15.43 6.38 5.19
C TRP A 211 -15.76 7.19 3.94
N GLY A 212 -14.71 7.59 3.23
CA GLY A 212 -14.83 8.37 2.00
C GLY A 212 -15.17 9.86 2.23
N MET A 213 -15.36 10.30 3.47
CA MET A 213 -15.65 11.72 3.80
C MET A 213 -14.39 12.57 4.02
N GLY A 214 -13.20 12.04 3.73
CA GLY A 214 -11.94 12.79 3.81
C GLY A 214 -11.33 12.97 5.21
N LEU A 215 -11.95 12.40 6.26
CA LEU A 215 -11.47 12.52 7.65
C LEU A 215 -10.05 11.98 7.85
N GLY A 216 -9.71 10.83 7.26
CA GLY A 216 -8.34 10.31 7.33
C GLY A 216 -7.30 11.26 6.72
N SER A 217 -7.62 11.90 5.59
CA SER A 217 -6.74 12.92 4.98
C SER A 217 -6.64 14.17 5.84
N ARG A 218 -7.73 14.58 6.49
CA ARG A 218 -7.71 15.69 7.45
C ARG A 218 -6.78 15.36 8.63
N ALA A 219 -6.91 14.17 9.19
CA ALA A 219 -6.10 13.69 10.30
C ALA A 219 -4.60 13.67 9.96
N LEU A 220 -4.24 13.19 8.76
CA LEU A 220 -2.85 13.22 8.28
C LEU A 220 -2.29 14.65 8.22
N LYS A 221 -3.06 15.61 7.71
CA LYS A 221 -2.61 17.01 7.64
C LYS A 221 -2.34 17.60 9.02
N GLU A 222 -3.12 17.24 10.04
CA GLU A 222 -2.88 17.73 11.40
C GLU A 222 -1.64 17.07 12.04
N VAL A 223 -1.44 15.77 11.81
CA VAL A 223 -0.19 15.08 12.20
C VAL A 223 1.03 15.71 11.53
N GLU A 224 0.94 16.03 10.23
CA GLU A 224 2.02 16.67 9.49
C GLU A 224 2.37 18.06 10.04
N LYS A 225 1.36 18.84 10.46
CA LYS A 225 1.57 20.15 11.10
C LYS A 225 2.21 20.00 12.48
N GLU A 226 1.71 19.09 13.32
CA GLU A 226 2.31 18.78 14.62
C GLU A 226 3.78 18.39 14.44
N ALA A 227 4.04 17.44 13.53
CA ALA A 227 5.37 16.94 13.25
C ALA A 227 6.32 18.06 12.78
N ALA A 228 5.87 18.92 11.88
CA ALA A 228 6.67 20.05 11.41
C ALA A 228 6.95 21.07 12.54
N ALA A 229 5.95 21.36 13.38
CA ALA A 229 6.09 22.28 14.51
C ALA A 229 7.05 21.75 15.59
N GLU A 230 7.08 20.44 15.81
CA GLU A 230 8.03 19.77 16.73
C GLU A 230 9.41 19.52 16.12
N GLY A 231 9.63 19.89 14.85
CA GLY A 231 10.94 19.79 14.19
C GLY A 231 11.29 18.37 13.70
N TYR A 232 10.31 17.51 13.44
CA TYR A 232 10.56 16.24 12.77
C TYR A 232 10.89 16.45 11.29
N ASP A 233 11.67 15.53 10.75
CA ASP A 233 12.16 15.56 9.37
C ASP A 233 11.19 14.92 8.38
N TRP A 234 10.40 13.94 8.82
CA TRP A 234 9.48 13.19 7.97
C TRP A 234 8.32 12.57 8.76
N VAL A 235 7.22 12.30 8.06
CA VAL A 235 6.13 11.42 8.51
C VAL A 235 6.07 10.22 7.58
N GLY A 236 5.89 9.01 8.12
CA GLY A 236 5.85 7.80 7.32
C GLY A 236 4.86 6.78 7.83
N ALA A 237 4.63 5.71 7.07
CA ALA A 237 3.74 4.63 7.44
C ALA A 237 4.20 3.30 6.82
N GLY A 238 3.83 2.20 7.47
CA GLY A 238 3.98 0.85 6.94
C GLY A 238 2.65 0.11 6.94
N PHE A 239 2.30 -0.55 5.83
CA PHE A 239 1.00 -1.21 5.69
C PHE A 239 1.02 -2.35 4.65
N GLY A 240 0.08 -3.29 4.79
CA GLY A 240 -0.23 -4.30 3.77
C GLY A 240 -0.80 -3.64 2.52
N VAL A 241 -0.15 -3.86 1.37
CA VAL A 241 -0.41 -3.08 0.17
C VAL A 241 -1.68 -3.56 -0.54
N THR A 242 -2.66 -2.67 -0.56
CA THR A 242 -3.85 -2.74 -1.42
C THR A 242 -3.92 -1.49 -2.27
N LEU A 243 -4.60 -1.54 -3.41
CA LEU A 243 -4.76 -0.36 -4.26
C LEU A 243 -5.49 0.78 -3.53
N GLU A 244 -6.50 0.46 -2.72
CA GLU A 244 -7.26 1.42 -1.92
C GLU A 244 -6.35 2.17 -0.95
N LEU A 245 -5.58 1.43 -0.15
CA LEU A 245 -4.74 2.01 0.90
C LEU A 245 -3.53 2.73 0.30
N LEU A 246 -2.89 2.17 -0.73
CA LEU A 246 -1.81 2.85 -1.44
C LEU A 246 -2.29 4.19 -2.01
N ASN A 247 -3.44 4.22 -2.68
CA ASN A 247 -4.00 5.47 -3.21
C ASN A 247 -4.31 6.50 -2.12
N PHE A 248 -4.71 6.08 -0.92
CA PHE A 248 -4.88 6.99 0.21
C PHE A 248 -3.56 7.71 0.54
N TRP A 249 -2.46 6.97 0.69
CA TRP A 249 -1.16 7.57 0.99
C TRP A 249 -0.62 8.44 -0.14
N LEU A 250 -0.70 7.96 -1.39
CA LEU A 250 -0.25 8.70 -2.57
C LEU A 250 -0.98 10.03 -2.75
N LYS A 251 -2.32 10.04 -2.57
CA LYS A 251 -3.13 11.27 -2.65
C LYS A 251 -2.79 12.29 -1.57
N ASN A 252 -2.26 11.85 -0.43
CA ASN A 252 -1.80 12.74 0.64
C ASN A 252 -0.31 13.14 0.50
N GLY A 253 0.35 12.76 -0.60
CA GLY A 253 1.71 13.18 -0.93
C GLY A 253 2.81 12.34 -0.31
N TYR A 254 2.51 11.13 0.15
CA TYR A 254 3.51 10.18 0.63
C TYR A 254 4.13 9.42 -0.54
N LEU A 255 5.44 9.24 -0.50
CA LEU A 255 6.21 8.56 -1.53
C LEU A 255 6.56 7.13 -1.10
N PRO A 256 6.35 6.10 -1.95
CA PRO A 256 6.82 4.76 -1.67
C PRO A 256 8.34 4.68 -1.61
N VAL A 257 8.87 4.06 -0.56
CA VAL A 257 10.33 3.91 -0.34
C VAL A 257 10.75 2.45 -0.19
N HIS A 258 9.83 1.54 0.08
CA HIS A 258 10.13 0.13 0.26
C HIS A 258 8.89 -0.74 0.02
N LEU A 259 9.14 -1.95 -0.48
CA LEU A 259 8.19 -3.06 -0.56
C LEU A 259 8.91 -4.31 -0.05
N SER A 260 8.28 -5.07 0.84
CA SER A 260 8.84 -6.32 1.36
C SER A 260 8.92 -7.36 0.24
N PRO A 261 9.97 -8.21 0.20
CA PRO A 261 10.10 -9.23 -0.84
C PRO A 261 9.11 -10.40 -0.68
N GLU A 262 8.56 -10.56 0.53
CA GLU A 262 7.62 -11.62 0.87
C GLU A 262 6.30 -11.04 1.37
N ARG A 263 5.23 -11.82 1.19
CA ARG A 263 3.91 -11.51 1.74
C ARG A 263 3.91 -11.82 3.24
N ASN A 264 3.23 -10.97 4.00
CA ASN A 264 2.98 -11.26 5.40
C ASN A 264 2.12 -12.54 5.50
N PRO A 265 2.50 -13.54 6.33
CA PRO A 265 1.79 -14.82 6.40
C PRO A 265 0.36 -14.70 6.92
N VAL A 266 0.04 -13.63 7.67
CA VAL A 266 -1.29 -13.39 8.25
C VAL A 266 -2.19 -12.68 7.24
N SER A 267 -1.74 -11.56 6.65
CA SER A 267 -2.58 -10.79 5.73
C SER A 267 -2.55 -11.32 4.29
N GLY A 268 -1.50 -12.06 3.90
CA GLY A 268 -1.26 -12.47 2.52
C GLY A 268 -0.87 -11.33 1.59
N GLU A 269 -0.55 -10.15 2.13
CA GLU A 269 -0.19 -8.94 1.38
C GLU A 269 1.31 -8.61 1.52
N TYR A 270 1.90 -8.01 0.50
CA TYR A 270 3.22 -7.39 0.63
C TYR A 270 3.13 -6.15 1.52
N SER A 271 4.16 -5.88 2.31
CA SER A 271 4.22 -4.69 3.16
C SER A 271 4.92 -3.55 2.42
N SER A 272 4.26 -2.41 2.27
CA SER A 272 4.83 -1.19 1.68
C SER A 272 5.17 -0.19 2.77
N LEU A 273 6.29 0.51 2.63
CA LEU A 273 6.60 1.71 3.42
C LEU A 273 6.48 2.94 2.54
N VAL A 274 5.89 3.99 3.10
CA VAL A 274 5.77 5.30 2.45
C VAL A 274 6.26 6.39 3.38
N VAL A 275 6.84 7.45 2.83
CA VAL A 275 7.42 8.56 3.58
C VAL A 275 7.06 9.89 2.90
N LYS A 276 6.71 10.88 3.72
CA LYS A 276 6.53 12.27 3.32
C LYS A 276 7.57 13.13 4.05
N PRO A 277 8.50 13.78 3.33
CA PRO A 277 9.45 14.69 3.94
C PRO A 277 8.74 15.96 4.42
N LEU A 278 9.20 16.52 5.55
CA LEU A 278 8.68 17.77 6.13
C LEU A 278 9.62 18.95 5.92
N ASN A 279 10.87 18.70 5.53
CA ASN A 279 11.87 19.73 5.25
C ASN A 279 12.73 19.39 4.03
N GLU A 280 13.46 20.39 3.53
CA GLU A 280 14.28 20.27 2.32
C GLU A 280 15.40 19.22 2.44
N ARG A 281 15.96 19.06 3.65
CA ARG A 281 17.04 18.09 3.88
C ARG A 281 16.49 16.68 3.71
N ALA A 282 15.39 16.34 4.38
CA ALA A 282 14.73 15.05 4.23
C ALA A 282 14.23 14.81 2.79
N GLU A 283 13.71 15.84 2.13
CA GLU A 283 13.18 15.73 0.77
C GLU A 283 14.23 15.23 -0.23
N LYS A 284 15.47 15.73 -0.13
CA LYS A 284 16.59 15.28 -0.99
C LYS A 284 16.84 13.78 -0.85
N TYR A 285 16.85 13.27 0.38
CA TYR A 285 17.08 11.84 0.64
C TYR A 285 15.89 10.99 0.21
N VAL A 286 14.67 11.39 0.54
CA VAL A 286 13.46 10.65 0.18
C VAL A 286 13.30 10.55 -1.35
N LYS A 287 13.65 11.60 -2.11
CA LYS A 287 13.64 11.54 -3.59
C LYS A 287 14.63 10.52 -4.14
N VAL A 288 15.86 10.49 -3.62
CA VAL A 288 16.87 9.49 -4.01
C VAL A 288 16.38 8.08 -3.69
N VAL A 289 15.89 7.87 -2.47
CA VAL A 289 15.35 6.57 -2.02
C VAL A 289 14.18 6.12 -2.88
N ALA A 290 13.22 7.01 -3.17
CA ALA A 290 12.06 6.68 -4.01
C ALA A 290 12.46 6.34 -5.46
N LEU A 291 13.50 6.99 -5.99
CA LEU A 291 14.05 6.64 -7.30
C LEU A 291 14.72 5.26 -7.28
N GLU A 292 15.59 4.99 -6.30
CA GLU A 292 16.23 3.67 -6.16
C GLU A 292 15.23 2.54 -5.91
N PHE A 293 14.19 2.81 -5.11
CA PHE A 293 13.05 1.92 -4.93
C PHE A 293 12.42 1.55 -6.27
N LYS A 294 12.16 2.55 -7.14
CA LYS A 294 11.61 2.34 -8.48
C LYS A 294 12.52 1.49 -9.35
N ARG A 295 13.84 1.77 -9.36
CA ARG A 295 14.83 0.98 -10.14
C ARG A 295 14.81 -0.48 -9.72
N ARG A 296 14.84 -0.71 -8.41
CA ARG A 296 14.79 -2.05 -7.82
C ARG A 296 13.49 -2.76 -8.16
N LEU A 297 12.35 -2.09 -7.96
CA LEU A 297 11.04 -2.66 -8.24
C LEU A 297 10.94 -3.10 -9.71
N LEU A 298 11.28 -2.23 -10.67
CA LEU A 298 11.26 -2.55 -12.11
C LEU A 298 12.09 -3.79 -12.46
N SER A 299 13.19 -4.01 -11.75
CA SER A 299 14.11 -5.12 -11.98
C SER A 299 13.69 -6.41 -11.26
N SER A 300 12.72 -6.35 -10.35
CA SER A 300 12.27 -7.47 -9.52
C SER A 300 10.79 -7.82 -9.74
N LEU A 301 10.14 -7.28 -10.78
CA LEU A 301 8.74 -7.61 -11.07
C LEU A 301 8.53 -9.06 -11.53
N ALA A 302 9.52 -9.65 -12.19
CA ALA A 302 9.47 -11.05 -12.57
C ALA A 302 9.59 -11.98 -11.35
N GLU A 303 10.40 -11.60 -10.35
CA GLU A 303 10.57 -12.27 -9.06
C GLU A 303 11.22 -11.27 -8.07
N PRO A 304 10.72 -11.09 -6.83
CA PRO A 304 9.64 -11.86 -6.19
C PRO A 304 8.24 -11.30 -6.37
N TYR A 305 8.05 -10.25 -7.18
CA TYR A 305 6.76 -9.57 -7.32
C TYR A 305 5.90 -10.08 -8.48
N HIS A 306 6.10 -11.35 -8.88
CA HIS A 306 5.38 -11.98 -9.98
C HIS A 306 3.87 -11.90 -9.78
N ASP A 307 3.40 -12.11 -8.55
CA ASP A 307 1.99 -12.19 -8.20
C ASP A 307 1.42 -10.87 -7.62
N LEU A 308 2.22 -9.80 -7.61
CA LEU A 308 1.78 -8.47 -7.17
C LEU A 308 0.68 -7.96 -8.10
N SER A 309 -0.36 -7.33 -7.53
CA SER A 309 -1.47 -6.80 -8.32
C SER A 309 -0.97 -5.80 -9.38
N PRO A 310 -1.32 -5.94 -10.67
CA PRO A 310 -0.83 -5.06 -11.72
C PRO A 310 -1.21 -3.58 -11.51
N LYS A 311 -2.39 -3.33 -10.92
CA LYS A 311 -2.85 -1.98 -10.57
C LYS A 311 -2.04 -1.38 -9.42
N VAL A 312 -1.64 -2.19 -8.44
CA VAL A 312 -0.75 -1.76 -7.35
C VAL A 312 0.64 -1.45 -7.91
N THR A 313 1.19 -2.33 -8.74
CA THR A 313 2.47 -2.12 -9.42
C THR A 313 2.47 -0.82 -10.21
N ARG A 314 1.42 -0.59 -11.00
CA ARG A 314 1.24 0.65 -11.77
C ARG A 314 1.24 1.87 -10.85
N ALA A 315 0.47 1.86 -9.77
CA ALA A 315 0.41 2.96 -8.82
C ALA A 315 1.78 3.25 -8.16
N LEU A 316 2.55 2.22 -7.79
CA LEU A 316 3.91 2.37 -7.26
C LEU A 316 4.88 2.99 -8.28
N LEU A 317 4.84 2.52 -9.53
CA LEU A 317 5.75 3.00 -10.58
C LEU A 317 5.44 4.43 -11.03
N LYS A 318 4.16 4.83 -11.05
CA LYS A 318 3.73 6.16 -11.48
C LYS A 318 3.88 7.24 -10.40
N SER A 319 3.88 6.84 -9.13
CA SER A 319 3.99 7.76 -7.99
C SER A 319 5.42 8.08 -7.55
N THR A 320 6.39 7.33 -8.04
CA THR A 320 7.82 7.56 -7.77
C THR A 320 8.41 8.55 -8.77
N PRO A 321 9.44 9.34 -8.38
CA PRO A 321 10.08 10.30 -9.26
C PRO A 321 10.48 9.71 -10.63
N GLY A 322 10.30 10.50 -11.68
CA GLY A 322 10.78 10.16 -13.02
C GLY A 322 12.29 10.43 -13.14
N TYR A 323 12.99 9.56 -13.85
CA TYR A 323 14.37 9.79 -14.27
C TYR A 323 14.47 9.45 -15.76
N PRO A 324 14.90 10.39 -16.63
CA PRO A 324 15.07 10.12 -18.05
C PRO A 324 15.96 8.90 -18.26
N ALA A 325 15.40 7.86 -18.88
CA ALA A 325 16.10 6.62 -19.16
C ALA A 325 16.00 6.34 -20.66
N GLN A 326 17.16 6.11 -21.28
CA GLN A 326 17.22 5.61 -22.64
C GLN A 326 17.32 4.08 -22.60
N PRO A 327 16.53 3.36 -23.40
CA PRO A 327 16.61 1.90 -23.48
C PRO A 327 17.97 1.48 -24.06
N ALA A 328 18.67 0.58 -23.38
CA ALA A 328 19.97 0.07 -23.82
C ALA A 328 19.77 -1.09 -24.81
N LEU A 329 19.43 -0.75 -26.05
CA LEU A 329 19.19 -1.73 -27.12
C LEU A 329 20.30 -1.68 -28.18
N THR A 330 20.74 -2.86 -28.61
CA THR A 330 21.60 -3.01 -29.80
C THR A 330 20.80 -2.81 -31.10
N VAL A 331 21.48 -2.49 -32.20
CA VAL A 331 20.84 -2.37 -33.53
C VAL A 331 20.06 -3.63 -33.94
N PHE A 332 20.54 -4.82 -33.58
CA PHE A 332 19.86 -6.09 -33.84
C PHE A 332 18.57 -6.25 -33.01
N GLN A 333 18.58 -5.78 -31.76
CA GLN A 333 17.40 -5.77 -30.90
C GLN A 333 16.34 -4.80 -31.42
N VAL A 334 16.77 -3.62 -31.90
CA VAL A 334 15.88 -2.67 -32.56
C VAL A 334 15.27 -3.29 -33.82
N GLY A 335 16.05 -4.01 -34.64
CA GLY A 335 15.54 -4.72 -35.81
C GLY A 335 14.40 -5.70 -35.48
N ARG A 336 14.59 -6.60 -34.50
CA ARG A 336 13.53 -7.53 -34.04
C ARG A 336 12.29 -6.80 -33.52
N LEU A 337 12.50 -5.71 -32.79
CA LEU A 337 11.41 -4.90 -32.25
C LEU A 337 10.61 -4.21 -33.37
N VAL A 338 11.27 -3.69 -34.42
CA VAL A 338 10.62 -3.15 -35.62
C VAL A 338 9.81 -4.24 -36.32
N SER A 339 10.36 -5.45 -36.48
CA SER A 339 9.63 -6.59 -37.05
C SER A 339 8.40 -6.99 -36.25
N TYR A 340 8.42 -6.86 -34.91
CA TYR A 340 7.23 -7.07 -34.08
C TYR A 340 6.21 -5.94 -34.20
N ALA A 341 6.67 -4.70 -34.19
CA ALA A 341 5.81 -3.53 -34.21
C ALA A 341 5.05 -3.40 -35.55
N TRP A 342 5.73 -3.59 -36.69
CA TRP A 342 5.13 -3.38 -38.02
C TRP A 342 5.00 -4.65 -38.89
N GLY A 343 5.67 -5.75 -38.55
CA GLY A 343 5.63 -7.00 -39.32
C GLY A 343 4.86 -8.15 -38.65
N ASP A 344 5.18 -9.37 -39.08
CA ASP A 344 4.51 -10.61 -38.63
C ASP A 344 5.17 -11.28 -37.42
N MET A 345 6.23 -10.70 -36.86
CA MET A 345 6.92 -11.28 -35.72
C MET A 345 6.03 -11.26 -34.47
N THR A 346 6.16 -12.28 -33.62
CA THR A 346 5.44 -12.36 -32.34
C THR A 346 6.24 -11.73 -31.20
N LEU A 347 5.56 -11.38 -30.10
CA LEU A 347 6.18 -10.73 -28.93
C LEU A 347 7.34 -11.56 -28.35
N GLU A 348 7.20 -12.88 -28.32
CA GLU A 348 8.15 -13.81 -27.71
C GLU A 348 9.56 -13.66 -28.30
N ASN A 349 9.65 -13.28 -29.58
CA ASN A 349 10.91 -13.08 -30.29
C ASN A 349 11.60 -11.76 -29.96
N CYS A 350 10.92 -10.80 -29.32
CA CYS A 350 11.47 -9.50 -28.94
C CYS A 350 11.18 -9.13 -27.47
N MET A 351 10.95 -10.14 -26.64
CA MET A 351 10.60 -9.96 -25.23
C MET A 351 11.69 -9.22 -24.45
N ASP A 352 12.96 -9.51 -24.72
CA ASP A 352 14.11 -8.81 -24.16
C ASP A 352 14.10 -7.31 -24.51
N CYS A 353 13.77 -6.98 -25.77
CA CYS A 353 13.66 -5.60 -26.23
C CYS A 353 12.50 -4.87 -25.53
N MET A 354 11.35 -5.55 -25.41
CA MET A 354 10.15 -4.99 -24.78
C MET A 354 10.34 -4.75 -23.28
N VAL A 355 11.10 -5.61 -22.58
CA VAL A 355 11.45 -5.39 -21.17
C VAL A 355 12.25 -4.10 -21.00
N GLU A 356 13.27 -3.87 -21.85
CA GLU A 356 14.09 -2.65 -21.77
C GLU A 356 13.28 -1.38 -22.12
N LEU A 357 12.41 -1.44 -23.12
CA LEU A 357 11.48 -0.34 -23.41
C LEU A 357 10.52 -0.06 -22.25
N ALA A 358 9.94 -1.11 -21.65
CA ALA A 358 9.01 -0.97 -20.54
C ALA A 358 9.71 -0.36 -19.30
N LYS A 359 10.94 -0.80 -18.99
CA LYS A 359 11.76 -0.20 -17.93
C LYS A 359 12.02 1.27 -18.20
N ALA A 360 12.43 1.63 -19.42
CA ALA A 360 12.68 3.03 -19.80
C ALA A 360 11.40 3.89 -19.70
N TYR A 361 10.27 3.38 -20.20
CA TYR A 361 8.95 4.02 -20.11
C TYR A 361 8.57 4.36 -18.66
N PHE A 362 8.60 3.36 -17.78
CA PHE A 362 8.21 3.56 -16.39
C PHE A 362 9.24 4.39 -15.63
N MET A 363 10.55 4.17 -15.84
CA MET A 363 11.61 4.97 -15.21
C MET A 363 11.45 6.45 -15.54
N GLY A 364 11.22 6.79 -16.81
CA GLY A 364 10.97 8.15 -17.28
C GLY A 364 9.63 8.75 -16.84
N ASN A 365 8.75 7.95 -16.23
CA ASN A 365 7.37 8.31 -15.88
C ASN A 365 6.56 8.87 -17.07
N GLN A 366 6.78 8.28 -18.24
CA GLN A 366 6.15 8.70 -19.50
C GLN A 366 4.62 8.54 -19.42
N GLY A 367 3.88 9.32 -20.22
CA GLY A 367 2.41 9.41 -20.15
C GLY A 367 1.68 9.15 -21.48
N PHE A 368 2.37 8.62 -22.49
CA PHE A 368 1.80 8.45 -23.83
C PHE A 368 1.09 7.10 -24.05
N LEU A 369 1.12 6.18 -23.08
CA LEU A 369 0.38 4.91 -23.17
C LEU A 369 -0.92 4.96 -22.36
N SER A 370 -1.92 4.21 -22.80
CA SER A 370 -3.16 4.03 -22.06
C SER A 370 -2.96 3.16 -20.81
N GLU A 371 -3.89 3.22 -19.86
CA GLU A 371 -3.83 2.37 -18.67
C GLU A 371 -3.87 0.87 -19.02
N GLU A 372 -4.67 0.46 -20.02
CA GLU A 372 -4.70 -0.94 -20.48
C GLU A 372 -3.34 -1.39 -21.02
N GLN A 373 -2.65 -0.52 -21.76
CA GLN A 373 -1.30 -0.79 -22.28
C GLN A 373 -0.27 -0.87 -21.16
N GLU A 374 -0.30 0.06 -20.20
CA GLU A 374 0.59 0.03 -19.03
C GLU A 374 0.40 -1.25 -18.21
N LEU A 375 -0.85 -1.69 -18.00
CA LEU A 375 -1.16 -2.93 -17.29
C LEU A 375 -0.70 -4.18 -18.06
N LEU A 376 -0.76 -4.18 -19.39
CA LEU A 376 -0.20 -5.26 -20.22
C LEU A 376 1.33 -5.28 -20.17
N LEU A 377 2.00 -4.12 -20.23
CA LEU A 377 3.46 -4.05 -20.04
C LEU A 377 3.86 -4.59 -18.67
N ILE A 378 3.11 -4.26 -17.61
CA ILE A 378 3.38 -4.79 -16.28
C ILE A 378 3.19 -6.30 -16.24
N THR A 379 2.02 -6.82 -16.65
CA THR A 379 1.69 -8.24 -16.50
C THR A 379 2.46 -9.13 -17.47
N LYS A 380 2.35 -8.86 -18.77
CA LYS A 380 2.89 -9.72 -19.81
C LYS A 380 4.39 -9.56 -19.95
N VAL A 381 4.92 -8.34 -19.81
CA VAL A 381 6.34 -8.03 -20.06
C VAL A 381 7.15 -8.07 -18.76
N LEU A 382 6.87 -7.21 -17.80
CA LEU A 382 7.72 -7.03 -16.61
C LEU A 382 7.54 -8.14 -15.55
N GLN A 383 6.32 -8.64 -15.35
CA GLN A 383 6.05 -9.79 -14.49
C GLN A 383 6.22 -11.13 -15.24
N ALA A 384 6.53 -11.10 -16.54
CA ALA A 384 6.76 -12.27 -17.37
C ALA A 384 5.62 -13.32 -17.35
N LYS A 385 4.37 -12.89 -17.18
CA LYS A 385 3.22 -13.82 -17.18
C LYS A 385 2.96 -14.40 -18.57
N SER A 386 2.36 -15.60 -18.60
CA SER A 386 1.83 -16.16 -19.84
C SER A 386 0.65 -15.33 -20.35
N TRP A 387 0.37 -15.38 -21.66
CA TRP A 387 -0.80 -14.70 -22.24
C TRP A 387 -2.11 -15.09 -21.55
N ARG A 388 -2.29 -16.38 -21.26
CA ARG A 388 -3.47 -16.89 -20.56
C ARG A 388 -3.66 -16.19 -19.21
N VAL A 389 -2.61 -16.15 -18.38
CA VAL A 389 -2.68 -15.54 -17.06
C VAL A 389 -2.89 -14.02 -17.17
N ALA A 390 -2.14 -13.34 -18.02
CA ALA A 390 -2.27 -11.89 -18.21
C ALA A 390 -3.69 -11.50 -18.67
N CYS A 391 -4.25 -12.23 -19.64
CA CYS A 391 -5.60 -12.01 -20.14
C CYS A 391 -6.67 -12.28 -19.06
N THR A 392 -6.51 -13.35 -18.27
CA THR A 392 -7.43 -13.64 -17.17
C THR A 392 -7.38 -12.58 -16.07
N GLU A 393 -6.19 -12.13 -15.67
CA GLU A 393 -6.04 -11.12 -14.63
C GLU A 393 -6.56 -9.74 -15.04
N LEU A 394 -6.40 -9.39 -16.32
CA LEU A 394 -6.84 -8.12 -16.87
C LEU A 394 -8.27 -8.15 -17.44
N ASP A 395 -8.94 -9.29 -17.36
CA ASP A 395 -10.28 -9.52 -17.93
C ASP A 395 -10.36 -9.07 -19.40
N MET A 396 -9.41 -9.55 -20.21
CA MET A 396 -9.20 -9.10 -21.58
C MET A 396 -9.06 -10.28 -22.55
N PRO A 397 -9.70 -10.24 -23.74
CA PRO A 397 -9.53 -11.31 -24.72
C PRO A 397 -8.13 -11.25 -25.38
N PRO A 398 -7.51 -12.40 -25.69
CA PRO A 398 -6.13 -12.43 -26.22
C PRO A 398 -5.89 -11.58 -27.49
N PRO A 399 -6.78 -11.55 -28.51
CA PRO A 399 -6.56 -10.72 -29.70
C PRO A 399 -6.43 -9.24 -29.36
N LYS A 400 -7.31 -8.71 -28.49
CA LYS A 400 -7.25 -7.33 -28.01
C LYS A 400 -5.95 -7.06 -27.25
N ALA A 401 -5.54 -7.97 -26.38
CA ALA A 401 -4.32 -7.82 -25.58
C ALA A 401 -3.06 -7.76 -26.46
N MET A 402 -2.98 -8.62 -27.49
CA MET A 402 -1.86 -8.63 -28.43
C MET A 402 -1.81 -7.36 -29.29
N GLU A 403 -2.95 -6.89 -29.78
CA GLU A 403 -3.06 -5.66 -30.56
C GLU A 403 -2.64 -4.43 -29.73
N LEU A 404 -3.16 -4.31 -28.50
CA LEU A 404 -2.80 -3.21 -27.59
C LEU A 404 -1.31 -3.18 -27.28
N LEU A 405 -0.70 -4.34 -27.04
CA LEU A 405 0.73 -4.42 -26.75
C LEU A 405 1.60 -4.08 -27.98
N ARG A 406 1.17 -4.49 -29.18
CA ARG A 406 1.83 -4.09 -30.43
C ARG A 406 1.70 -2.58 -30.68
N SER A 407 0.54 -2.00 -30.40
CA SER A 407 0.32 -0.55 -30.43
C SER A 407 1.22 0.18 -29.42
N ALA A 408 1.37 -0.36 -28.21
CA ALA A 408 2.29 0.18 -27.21
C ALA A 408 3.75 0.12 -27.68
N ALA A 409 4.17 -0.97 -28.33
CA ALA A 409 5.50 -1.10 -28.91
C ALA A 409 5.76 -0.03 -29.98
N LYS A 410 4.82 0.20 -30.90
CA LYS A 410 4.92 1.29 -31.90
C LYS A 410 5.09 2.66 -31.24
N ALA A 411 4.28 2.96 -30.23
CA ALA A 411 4.37 4.24 -29.51
C ALA A 411 5.73 4.40 -28.79
N MET A 412 6.22 3.34 -28.13
CA MET A 412 7.53 3.36 -27.47
C MET A 412 8.69 3.46 -28.49
N CYS A 413 8.61 2.82 -29.65
CA CYS A 413 9.59 2.99 -30.73
C CYS A 413 9.65 4.44 -31.20
N ALA A 414 8.49 5.07 -31.41
CA ALA A 414 8.43 6.46 -31.86
C ALA A 414 9.03 7.41 -30.82
N GLN A 415 8.66 7.26 -29.55
CA GLN A 415 9.02 8.20 -28.49
C GLN A 415 10.41 7.97 -27.88
N LEU A 416 10.89 6.73 -27.82
CA LEU A 416 12.15 6.38 -27.15
C LEU A 416 13.30 6.08 -28.12
N LEU A 417 13.00 5.66 -29.36
CA LEU A 417 13.99 5.29 -30.37
C LEU A 417 13.96 6.17 -31.62
N GLY A 418 12.95 7.03 -31.76
CA GLY A 418 12.77 7.88 -32.95
C GLY A 418 12.41 7.10 -34.21
N VAL A 419 11.75 5.95 -34.09
CA VAL A 419 11.27 5.14 -35.23
C VAL A 419 9.75 5.19 -35.27
N THR A 420 9.18 5.91 -36.24
CA THR A 420 7.74 6.19 -36.29
C THR A 420 6.97 5.28 -37.24
N ASN A 421 7.65 4.71 -38.23
CA ASN A 421 7.06 3.86 -39.26
C ASN A 421 8.05 2.79 -39.75
N GLU A 422 7.57 1.88 -40.58
CA GLU A 422 8.39 0.79 -41.12
C GLU A 422 9.52 1.27 -42.03
N GLU A 423 9.33 2.33 -42.82
CA GLU A 423 10.35 2.88 -43.71
C GLU A 423 11.56 3.42 -42.93
N GLU A 424 11.31 4.17 -41.87
CA GLU A 424 12.36 4.62 -40.94
C GLU A 424 13.01 3.43 -40.20
N GLY A 425 12.20 2.42 -39.88
CA GLY A 425 12.64 1.18 -39.25
C GLY A 425 13.46 0.26 -40.18
N ALA A 426 13.33 0.40 -41.50
CA ALA A 426 13.92 -0.49 -42.50
C ALA A 426 15.45 -0.55 -42.40
N ARG A 427 16.10 0.53 -41.95
CA ARG A 427 17.55 0.56 -41.67
C ARG A 427 18.01 -0.46 -40.63
N TYR A 428 17.09 -0.95 -39.78
CA TYR A 428 17.34 -1.98 -38.79
C TYR A 428 16.92 -3.38 -39.24
N LEU A 429 16.20 -3.52 -40.36
CA LEU A 429 15.74 -4.81 -40.89
C LEU A 429 16.79 -5.47 -41.80
N PHE A 430 17.58 -4.66 -42.52
CA PHE A 430 18.54 -5.13 -43.53
C PHE A 430 19.99 -4.85 -43.11
N LEU A 431 20.41 -5.42 -41.98
CA LEU A 431 21.76 -5.21 -41.43
C LEU A 431 22.81 -6.13 -42.06
N SER A 432 23.98 -5.58 -42.36
CA SER A 432 25.23 -6.31 -42.57
C SER A 432 26.17 -6.13 -41.37
N LEU A 433 27.21 -6.95 -41.26
CA LEU A 433 28.23 -6.78 -40.21
C LEU A 433 28.93 -5.41 -40.28
N GLU A 434 28.97 -4.78 -41.45
CA GLU A 434 29.56 -3.45 -41.61
C GLU A 434 28.59 -2.34 -41.20
N THR A 435 27.30 -2.47 -41.52
CA THR A 435 26.29 -1.48 -41.12
C THR A 435 25.94 -1.57 -39.64
N ALA A 436 26.07 -2.76 -39.02
CA ALA A 436 25.78 -2.97 -37.60
C ALA A 436 26.87 -2.46 -36.64
N LYS A 437 28.06 -2.12 -37.14
CA LYS A 437 29.17 -1.56 -36.34
C LYS A 437 29.15 -0.03 -36.26
N LYS A 438 28.35 0.62 -37.10
CA LYS A 438 28.09 2.07 -37.08
C LYS A 438 26.89 2.35 -36.18
#